data_AF-A0A438AWC6-F1
#
_entry.id   AF-A0A438AWC6-F1
#
_cell.length_a   1.000
_cell.length_b   1.000
_cell.length_c   1.000
_cell.angle_alpha   90.00
_cell.angle_beta   90.00
_cell.angle_gamma   90.00
#
_symmetry.space_group_name_H-M   'P 1'
#
loop_
_entity.id
_entity.type
_entity.pdbx_description
1 polymer ?
#
loop_
_entity_poly.entity_id
_entity_poly.type
_entity_poly.pdbx_seq_one_letter_code
_entity_poly.pdbx_strand_id
1 'polypeptide(L)'
;MITDDDKRTAALVLAKCAANDPWFPNGGDSTVLAWADVFADSGLSRDDLLAGVSRAYRVCEDGFKPLPAAIIKHARLAYVEALQGLSKQDREAMDEACHILQDMGWRPPEAHRWVRAVKAGRRKPFELTAEQEAEFRERIAQRRALPVSPGEVRAMLEQSGVRDG
;
A
#
# COMPACT_ATOMS: atom_id res chain seq x y z
N MET A 1 15.69 8.51 -16.79
CA MET A 1 15.27 8.30 -18.19
C MET A 1 13.84 7.78 -18.14
N ILE A 2 12.90 8.45 -18.81
CA ILE A 2 11.49 8.04 -18.85
C ILE A 2 11.37 6.72 -19.61
N THR A 3 10.73 5.72 -19.00
CA THR A 3 10.48 4.41 -19.60
C THR A 3 9.14 4.38 -20.35
N ASP A 4 8.90 3.34 -21.15
CA ASP A 4 7.59 3.17 -21.79
C ASP A 4 6.48 2.85 -20.79
N ASP A 5 6.81 2.24 -19.64
CA ASP A 5 5.84 2.01 -18.57
C ASP A 5 5.42 3.33 -17.90
N ASP A 6 6.34 4.28 -17.75
CA ASP A 6 6.05 5.63 -17.24
C ASP A 6 5.10 6.39 -18.17
N LYS A 7 5.35 6.33 -19.49
CA LYS A 7 4.45 6.91 -20.52
C LYS A 7 3.07 6.28 -20.47
N ARG A 8 3.00 4.95 -20.38
CA ARG A 8 1.72 4.22 -20.26
C ARG A 8 0.97 4.61 -19.00
N THR A 9 1.67 4.76 -17.88
CA THR A 9 1.11 5.23 -16.62
C THR A 9 0.54 6.65 -16.76
N ALA A 10 1.31 7.58 -17.32
CA ALA A 10 0.85 8.96 -17.55
C ALA A 10 -0.38 9.01 -18.46
N ALA A 11 -0.39 8.25 -19.56
CA ALA A 11 -1.54 8.18 -20.46
C ALA A 11 -2.81 7.67 -19.76
N LEU A 12 -2.70 6.64 -18.91
CA LEU A 12 -3.84 6.13 -18.14
C LEU A 12 -4.36 7.14 -17.11
N VAL A 13 -3.46 7.88 -16.46
CA VAL A 13 -3.84 8.94 -15.52
C VAL A 13 -4.57 10.07 -16.25
N LEU A 14 -4.04 10.54 -17.39
CA LEU A 14 -4.67 11.55 -18.24
C LEU A 14 -6.06 11.09 -18.72
N ALA A 15 -6.17 9.84 -19.19
CA ALA A 15 -7.45 9.26 -19.60
C ALA A 15 -8.46 9.22 -18.45
N LYS A 16 -8.00 8.91 -17.23
CA LYS A 16 -8.88 8.93 -16.05
C LYS A 16 -9.32 10.35 -15.69
N CYS A 17 -8.46 11.36 -15.85
CA CYS A 17 -8.87 12.76 -15.70
C CYS A 17 -9.95 13.13 -16.72
N ALA A 18 -9.74 12.82 -18.00
CA ALA A 18 -10.71 13.05 -19.07
C ALA A 18 -12.05 12.35 -18.82
N ALA A 19 -12.04 11.17 -18.20
CA ALA A 19 -13.25 10.45 -17.83
C ALA A 19 -14.03 11.09 -16.66
N ASN A 20 -13.38 11.88 -15.81
CA ASN A 20 -14.05 12.58 -14.69
C ASN A 20 -14.46 14.00 -15.05
N ASP A 21 -13.77 14.66 -15.99
CA ASP A 21 -14.00 16.03 -16.40
C ASP A 21 -14.11 16.14 -17.93
N PRO A 22 -15.32 16.36 -18.47
CA PRO A 22 -15.54 16.53 -19.91
C PRO A 22 -14.76 17.67 -20.55
N TRP A 23 -14.30 18.65 -19.76
CA TRP A 23 -13.52 19.79 -20.23
C TRP A 23 -12.01 19.57 -20.13
N PHE A 24 -11.57 18.46 -19.55
CA PHE A 24 -10.16 18.14 -19.45
C PHE A 24 -9.60 17.85 -20.86
N PRO A 25 -8.49 18.50 -21.26
CA PRO A 25 -7.96 18.36 -22.60
C PRO A 25 -7.46 16.94 -22.87
N ASN A 26 -7.71 16.44 -24.07
CA ASN A 26 -7.04 15.25 -24.58
C ASN A 26 -5.55 15.58 -24.78
N GLY A 27 -4.72 15.14 -23.84
CA GLY A 27 -3.26 15.34 -23.91
C GLY A 27 -2.65 14.59 -25.09
N GLY A 28 -1.85 15.27 -25.89
CA GLY A 28 -1.02 14.63 -26.93
C GLY A 28 0.26 14.02 -26.34
N ASP A 29 1.10 13.44 -27.19
CA ASP A 29 2.34 12.75 -26.79
C ASP A 29 3.26 13.62 -25.91
N SER A 30 3.34 14.92 -26.19
CA SER A 30 4.12 15.87 -25.39
C SER A 30 3.58 16.03 -23.96
N THR A 31 2.26 16.05 -23.78
CA THR A 31 1.62 16.07 -22.45
C THR A 31 1.88 14.77 -21.70
N VAL A 32 1.77 13.62 -22.39
CA VAL A 32 2.07 12.31 -21.81
C VAL A 32 3.52 12.27 -21.32
N LEU A 33 4.48 12.71 -22.13
CA LEU A 33 5.89 12.74 -21.75
C LEU A 33 6.15 13.65 -20.55
N ALA A 34 5.58 14.86 -20.54
CA ALA A 34 5.73 15.80 -19.42
C ALA A 34 5.16 15.23 -18.11
N TRP A 35 4.02 14.54 -18.17
CA TRP A 35 3.42 13.91 -17.00
C TRP A 35 4.21 12.67 -16.56
N ALA A 36 4.71 11.88 -17.51
CA ALA A 36 5.51 10.69 -17.24
C ALA A 36 6.80 11.03 -16.48
N ASP A 37 7.46 12.13 -16.84
CA ASP A 37 8.65 12.63 -16.14
C ASP A 37 8.36 12.90 -14.66
N VAL A 38 7.31 13.69 -14.40
CA VAL A 38 6.90 14.06 -13.04
C VAL A 38 6.45 12.84 -12.22
N PHE A 39 5.80 11.86 -12.85
CA PHE A 39 5.37 10.64 -12.17
C PHE A 39 6.52 9.68 -11.89
N ALA A 40 7.48 9.53 -12.80
CA ALA A 40 8.66 8.71 -12.59
C ALA A 40 9.45 9.19 -11.36
N ASP A 41 9.61 10.52 -11.22
CA ASP A 41 10.30 11.13 -10.07
C ASP A 41 9.55 10.98 -8.74
N SER A 42 8.24 10.75 -8.79
CA SER A 42 7.40 10.69 -7.59
C SER A 42 7.58 9.40 -6.77
N GLY A 43 8.08 8.33 -7.40
CA GLY A 43 8.18 6.98 -6.82
C GLY A 43 6.83 6.31 -6.54
N LEU A 44 5.71 6.89 -7.01
CA LEU A 44 4.38 6.33 -6.85
C LEU A 44 4.08 5.29 -7.92
N SER A 45 3.33 4.25 -7.55
CA SER A 45 2.86 3.27 -8.53
C SER A 45 1.73 3.84 -9.39
N ARG A 46 1.46 3.18 -10.53
CA ARG A 46 0.31 3.49 -11.38
C ARG A 46 -0.99 3.52 -10.59
N ASP A 47 -1.22 2.52 -9.73
CA ASP A 47 -2.44 2.43 -8.94
C ASP A 47 -2.58 3.57 -7.93
N ASP A 48 -1.45 4.02 -7.36
CA ASP A 48 -1.44 5.19 -6.47
C ASP A 48 -1.87 6.46 -7.20
N LEU A 49 -1.33 6.68 -8.40
CA LEU A 49 -1.65 7.85 -9.21
C LEU A 49 -3.12 7.82 -9.63
N LEU A 50 -3.65 6.67 -10.04
CA LEU A 50 -5.07 6.51 -10.38
C LEU A 50 -5.98 6.71 -9.15
N ALA A 51 -5.59 6.22 -7.98
CA ALA A 51 -6.30 6.49 -6.73
C ALA A 51 -6.23 7.99 -6.37
N GLY A 52 -5.11 8.65 -6.67
CA GLY A 52 -4.94 10.10 -6.55
C GLY A 52 -5.94 10.88 -7.41
N VAL A 53 -6.14 10.48 -8.66
CA VAL A 53 -7.17 11.06 -9.54
C VAL A 53 -8.57 10.89 -8.93
N SER A 54 -8.93 9.66 -8.55
CA SER A 54 -10.25 9.39 -7.94
C SER A 54 -10.47 10.24 -6.69
N ARG A 55 -9.45 10.37 -5.83
CA ARG A 55 -9.55 11.19 -4.63
C ARG A 55 -9.69 12.67 -4.97
N ALA A 56 -8.87 13.18 -5.89
CA ALA A 56 -8.87 14.59 -6.27
C ALA A 56 -10.25 15.02 -6.76
N TYR A 57 -10.84 14.28 -7.71
CA TYR A 57 -12.17 14.59 -8.24
C TYR A 57 -13.31 14.39 -7.24
N ARG A 58 -13.12 13.58 -6.19
CA ARG A 58 -14.12 13.41 -5.13
C ARG A 58 -14.15 14.57 -4.13
N VAL A 59 -13.01 15.22 -3.90
CA VAL A 59 -12.83 16.15 -2.77
C VAL A 59 -12.49 17.58 -3.17
N CYS A 60 -12.02 17.79 -4.40
CA CYS A 60 -11.81 19.13 -4.92
C CYS A 60 -13.12 19.64 -5.50
N GLU A 61 -13.43 20.90 -5.19
CA GLU A 61 -14.65 21.58 -5.64
C GLU A 61 -14.52 22.08 -7.09
N ASP A 62 -15.55 22.80 -7.55
CA ASP A 62 -15.66 23.35 -8.90
C ASP A 62 -14.41 24.12 -9.34
N GLY A 63 -13.97 23.86 -10.58
CA GLY A 63 -12.79 24.50 -11.17
C GLY A 63 -11.46 23.83 -10.85
N PHE A 64 -11.47 22.62 -10.27
CA PHE A 64 -10.27 21.81 -10.10
C PHE A 64 -9.56 21.57 -11.44
N LYS A 65 -8.30 21.99 -11.53
CA LYS A 65 -7.42 21.73 -12.67
C LYS A 65 -6.41 20.65 -12.30
N PRO A 66 -6.57 19.40 -12.77
CA PRO A 66 -5.64 18.33 -12.44
C PRO A 66 -4.28 18.58 -13.10
N LEU A 67 -3.31 18.98 -12.30
CA LEU A 67 -1.90 19.01 -12.66
C LEU A 67 -1.19 17.78 -12.06
N PRO A 68 -0.09 17.29 -12.65
CA PRO A 68 0.58 16.08 -12.17
C PRO A 68 0.98 16.18 -10.70
N ALA A 69 1.46 17.35 -10.26
CA ALA A 69 1.79 17.60 -8.86
C ALA A 69 0.57 17.50 -7.91
N ALA A 70 -0.61 17.95 -8.36
CA ALA A 70 -1.84 17.81 -7.59
C ALA A 70 -2.25 16.34 -7.48
N ILE A 71 -2.13 15.57 -8.57
CA ILE A 71 -2.40 14.13 -8.56
C ILE A 71 -1.46 13.40 -7.59
N ILE A 72 -0.15 13.71 -7.60
CA ILE A 72 0.82 13.15 -6.65
C ILE A 72 0.42 13.46 -5.21
N LYS A 73 0.04 14.72 -4.91
CA LYS A 73 -0.44 15.11 -3.57
C LYS A 73 -1.64 14.26 -3.16
N HIS A 74 -2.63 14.12 -4.03
CA HIS A 74 -3.84 13.35 -3.73
C HIS A 74 -3.59 11.83 -3.66
N ALA A 75 -2.63 11.30 -4.42
CA ALA A 75 -2.21 9.90 -4.33
C ALA A 75 -1.58 9.56 -2.97
N ARG A 76 -0.77 10.49 -2.43
CA ARG A 76 -0.21 10.37 -1.08
C ARG A 76 -1.30 10.46 -0.01
N LEU A 77 -2.27 11.36 -0.16
CA LEU A 77 -3.40 11.45 0.78
C LEU A 77 -4.33 10.24 0.72
N ALA A 78 -4.58 9.71 -0.47
CA ALA A 78 -5.37 8.49 -0.66
C ALA A 78 -4.74 7.30 0.08
N TYR A 79 -3.41 7.25 0.15
CA TYR A 79 -2.71 6.25 0.97
C TYR A 79 -3.08 6.33 2.44
N VAL A 80 -2.99 7.53 2.99
CA VAL A 80 -3.20 7.80 4.41
C VAL A 80 -4.64 7.47 4.77
N GLU A 81 -5.59 7.89 3.93
CA GLU A 81 -7.02 7.56 4.09
C GLU A 81 -7.26 6.05 4.05
N ALA A 82 -6.64 5.33 3.11
CA ALA A 82 -6.77 3.87 3.02
C ALA A 82 -6.27 3.17 4.30
N LEU A 83 -5.15 3.64 4.87
CA LEU A 83 -4.62 3.11 6.12
C LEU A 83 -5.47 3.51 7.34
N GLN A 84 -6.02 4.72 7.36
CA GLN A 84 -6.90 5.18 8.45
C GLN A 84 -8.23 4.42 8.47
N GLY A 85 -8.77 4.09 7.30
CA GLY A 85 -10.01 3.33 7.12
C GLY A 85 -9.93 1.85 7.49
N LEU A 86 -8.76 1.35 7.89
CA LEU A 86 -8.59 -0.05 8.29
C LEU A 86 -9.36 -0.37 9.58
N SER A 87 -10.07 -1.49 9.56
CA SER A 87 -10.74 -2.03 10.73
C SER A 87 -9.73 -2.47 11.80
N LYS A 88 -10.20 -2.70 13.04
CA LYS A 88 -9.36 -3.25 14.11
C LYS A 88 -8.74 -4.61 13.69
N GLN A 89 -9.57 -5.49 13.12
CA GLN A 89 -9.14 -6.80 12.62
C GLN A 89 -8.07 -6.68 11.52
N ASP A 90 -8.21 -5.71 10.62
CA ASP A 90 -7.21 -5.46 9.58
C ASP A 90 -5.87 -5.00 10.15
N ARG A 91 -5.90 -4.13 11.16
CA ARG A 91 -4.69 -3.65 11.83
C ARG A 91 -3.98 -4.77 12.57
N GLU A 92 -4.72 -5.60 13.31
CA GLU A 92 -4.18 -6.79 13.97
C GLU A 92 -3.56 -7.77 12.97
N ALA A 93 -4.24 -8.05 11.85
CA ALA A 93 -3.71 -8.91 10.80
C ALA A 93 -2.43 -8.33 10.16
N MET A 94 -2.33 -7.00 10.04
CA MET A 94 -1.12 -6.34 9.56
C MET A 94 0.03 -6.44 10.55
N ASP A 95 -0.23 -6.23 11.84
CA ASP A 95 0.79 -6.34 12.87
C ASP A 95 1.31 -7.79 12.97
N GLU A 96 0.43 -8.77 12.88
CA GLU A 96 0.78 -10.19 12.81
C GLU A 96 1.68 -10.49 11.60
N ALA A 97 1.27 -10.06 10.40
CA ALA A 97 2.07 -10.22 9.18
C ALA A 97 3.45 -9.53 9.31
N CYS A 98 3.50 -8.37 9.97
CA CYS A 98 4.75 -7.65 10.20
C CYS A 98 5.70 -8.45 11.09
N HIS A 99 5.19 -9.02 12.18
CA HIS A 99 5.99 -9.86 13.07
C HIS A 99 6.51 -11.10 12.36
N ILE A 100 5.68 -11.77 11.55
CA ILE A 100 6.12 -12.95 10.79
C ILE A 100 7.26 -12.60 9.82
N LEU A 101 7.17 -11.47 9.11
CA LEU A 101 8.26 -11.04 8.23
C LEU A 101 9.54 -10.72 9.02
N GLN A 102 9.42 -10.13 10.21
CA GLN A 102 10.58 -9.90 11.08
C GLN A 102 11.21 -11.24 11.53
N ASP A 103 10.39 -12.22 11.89
CA ASP A 103 10.84 -13.57 12.24
C ASP A 103 11.47 -14.33 11.04
N MET A 104 11.21 -13.88 9.81
CA MET A 104 11.84 -14.36 8.57
C MET A 104 13.12 -13.58 8.21
N GLY A 105 13.54 -12.63 9.05
CA GLY A 105 14.79 -11.88 8.90
C GLY A 105 14.65 -10.50 8.27
N TRP A 106 13.43 -10.01 7.98
CA TRP A 106 13.23 -8.66 7.45
C TRP A 106 13.32 -7.61 8.56
N ARG A 107 13.91 -6.45 8.28
CA ARG A 107 14.00 -5.40 9.30
C ARG A 107 12.60 -4.83 9.58
N PRO A 108 12.30 -4.38 10.81
CA PRO A 108 10.98 -3.84 11.14
C PRO A 108 10.48 -2.75 10.17
N PRO A 109 11.31 -1.76 9.75
CA PRO A 109 10.87 -0.74 8.79
C PRO A 109 10.54 -1.28 7.39
N GLU A 110 11.15 -2.40 6.99
CA GLU A 110 10.92 -3.06 5.70
C GLU A 110 9.63 -3.88 5.76
N ALA A 111 9.46 -4.67 6.82
CA ALA A 111 8.25 -5.44 7.09
C ALA A 111 7.01 -4.53 7.17
N HIS A 112 7.06 -3.44 7.94
CA HIS A 112 5.94 -2.49 8.02
C HIS A 112 5.60 -1.87 6.67
N ARG A 113 6.61 -1.49 5.87
CA ARG A 113 6.39 -0.92 4.53
C ARG A 113 5.74 -1.96 3.61
N TRP A 114 6.22 -3.20 3.65
CA TRP A 114 5.68 -4.28 2.84
C TRP A 114 4.22 -4.58 3.16
N VAL A 115 3.89 -4.77 4.44
CA VAL A 115 2.52 -5.12 4.84
C VAL A 115 1.54 -3.99 4.56
N ARG A 116 1.94 -2.74 4.79
CA ARG A 116 1.12 -1.57 4.42
C ARG A 116 0.91 -1.48 2.91
N ALA A 117 1.95 -1.76 2.12
CA ALA A 117 1.82 -1.79 0.66
C ALA A 117 0.83 -2.87 0.21
N VAL A 118 0.93 -4.10 0.75
CA VAL A 118 -0.02 -5.18 0.44
C VAL A 118 -1.44 -4.79 0.80
N LYS A 119 -1.66 -4.28 2.02
CA LYS A 119 -3.02 -3.94 2.46
C LYS A 119 -3.62 -2.78 1.65
N ALA A 120 -2.80 -1.82 1.25
CA ALA A 120 -3.23 -0.70 0.42
C ALA A 120 -3.30 -1.06 -1.08
N GLY A 121 -3.03 -2.31 -1.48
CA GLY A 121 -3.03 -2.74 -2.87
C GLY A 121 -1.93 -2.09 -3.72
N ARG A 122 -0.79 -1.77 -3.11
CA ARG A 122 0.32 -1.03 -3.73
C ARG A 122 1.46 -1.93 -4.12
N ARG A 123 2.35 -1.40 -4.97
CA ARG A 123 3.64 -2.02 -5.26
C ARG A 123 4.41 -2.23 -3.95
N LYS A 124 4.80 -3.47 -3.71
CA LYS A 124 5.60 -3.86 -2.56
C LYS A 124 7.04 -3.34 -2.71
N PRO A 125 7.72 -2.97 -1.61
CA PRO A 125 9.11 -2.53 -1.66
C PRO A 125 10.08 -3.63 -2.11
N PHE A 126 9.67 -4.90 -1.96
CA PHE A 126 10.36 -6.08 -2.44
C PHE A 126 9.34 -7.19 -2.69
N GLU A 127 9.71 -8.13 -3.54
CA GLU A 127 8.96 -9.37 -3.75
C GLU A 127 9.56 -10.47 -2.89
N LEU A 128 8.71 -11.30 -2.29
CA LEU A 128 9.15 -12.54 -1.66
C LEU A 128 9.43 -13.57 -2.76
N THR A 129 10.44 -14.43 -2.57
CA THR A 129 10.61 -15.61 -3.42
C THR A 129 9.44 -16.58 -3.22
N ALA A 130 9.24 -17.53 -4.14
CA ALA A 130 8.19 -18.54 -4.00
C ALA A 130 8.30 -19.34 -2.69
N GLU A 131 9.53 -19.64 -2.27
CA GLU A 131 9.82 -20.32 -1.00
C GLU A 131 9.46 -19.44 0.20
N GLN A 132 9.88 -18.17 0.20
CA GLN A 132 9.54 -17.21 1.26
C GLN A 132 8.03 -16.95 1.34
N GLU A 133 7.33 -16.92 0.21
CA GLU A 133 5.88 -16.74 0.16
C GLU A 133 5.13 -17.98 0.67
N ALA A 134 5.65 -19.19 0.41
CA ALA A 134 5.11 -20.42 0.98
C ALA A 134 5.28 -20.44 2.51
N GLU A 135 6.49 -20.14 2.99
CA GLU A 135 6.81 -20.06 4.42
C GLU A 135 5.96 -18.98 5.12
N PHE A 136 5.83 -17.78 4.53
CA PHE A 136 5.02 -16.71 5.08
C PHE A 136 3.55 -17.13 5.24
N ARG A 137 2.98 -17.79 4.22
CA ARG A 137 1.60 -18.30 4.27
C ARG A 137 1.42 -19.39 5.32
N GLU A 138 2.39 -20.27 5.46
CA GLU A 138 2.36 -21.32 6.47
C GLU A 138 2.38 -20.73 7.89
N ARG A 139 3.29 -19.78 8.17
CA ARG A 139 3.39 -19.12 9.48
C ARG A 139 2.12 -18.33 9.84
N ILE A 140 1.47 -17.68 8.86
CA ILE A 140 0.15 -17.04 9.04
C ILE A 140 -0.91 -18.08 9.42
N ALA A 141 -0.95 -19.22 8.72
CA ALA A 141 -1.92 -20.28 9.01
C ALA A 141 -1.70 -20.89 10.41
N GLN A 142 -0.45 -21.13 10.79
CA GLN A 142 -0.08 -21.65 12.11
C GLN A 142 -0.52 -20.70 13.24
N ARG A 143 -0.22 -19.39 13.13
CA ARG A 143 -0.62 -18.43 14.17
C ARG A 143 -2.14 -18.29 14.30
N ARG A 144 -2.88 -18.33 13.20
CA ARG A 144 -4.35 -18.32 13.23
C ARG A 144 -4.97 -19.59 13.82
N ALA A 145 -4.26 -20.72 13.72
CA ALA A 145 -4.70 -21.98 14.28
C ALA A 145 -4.39 -22.11 15.79
N LEU A 146 -3.55 -21.24 16.36
CA LEU A 146 -3.28 -21.25 17.80
C LEU A 146 -4.55 -20.84 18.56
N PRO A 147 -5.01 -21.64 19.54
CA PRO A 147 -6.12 -21.26 20.40
C PRO A 147 -5.66 -20.12 21.30
N VAL A 148 -6.04 -18.88 20.95
CA VAL A 148 -5.79 -17.73 21.81
C VAL A 148 -6.97 -17.63 22.79
N SER A 149 -7.01 -18.49 23.82
CA SER A 149 -7.76 -18.16 25.01
C SER A 149 -6.85 -17.42 26.00
N PRO A 150 -7.24 -16.23 26.49
CA PRO A 150 -6.46 -15.49 27.50
C PRO A 150 -6.19 -16.31 28.77
N GLY A 151 -7.03 -17.31 29.07
CA GLY A 151 -6.87 -18.22 30.20
C GLY A 151 -5.72 -19.21 30.02
N GLU A 152 -5.50 -19.73 28.82
CA GLU A 152 -4.41 -20.68 28.54
C GLU A 152 -3.04 -19.99 28.53
N VAL A 153 -2.94 -18.78 27.99
CA VAL A 153 -1.68 -18.00 28.02
C VAL A 153 -1.28 -17.67 29.47
N ARG A 154 -2.26 -17.30 30.30
CA ARG A 154 -2.03 -17.05 31.73
C ARG A 154 -1.60 -18.33 32.46
N ALA A 155 -2.24 -19.47 32.18
CA ALA A 155 -1.87 -20.76 32.76
C ALA A 155 -0.46 -21.22 32.33
N MET A 156 -0.05 -20.98 31.08
CA MET A 156 1.29 -21.30 30.61
C MET A 156 2.37 -20.43 31.27
N LEU A 157 2.11 -19.14 31.49
CA LEU A 157 3.03 -18.24 32.20
C LEU A 157 3.11 -18.56 33.70
N GLU A 158 2.00 -18.94 34.34
CA GLU A 158 1.97 -19.40 35.73
C GLU A 158 2.71 -20.75 35.93
N GLN A 159 2.70 -21.64 34.93
CA GLN A 159 3.47 -22.90 34.94
C GLN A 159 4.96 -22.71 34.65
N SER A 160 5.34 -21.62 33.98
CA SER A 160 6.73 -21.26 33.66
C SER A 160 7.42 -20.47 34.78
N GLY A 161 6.67 -20.04 35.79
CA GLY A 161 7.17 -19.43 37.01
C GLY A 161 7.87 -20.48 37.88
N VAL A 162 9.20 -20.50 37.79
CA VAL A 162 10.12 -21.21 38.68
C VAL A 162 9.66 -21.05 40.13
N ARG A 163 9.46 -22.19 40.80
CA ARG A 163 9.39 -22.26 42.26
C ARG A 163 10.74 -21.78 42.79
N ASP A 164 10.84 -20.52 43.17
CA ASP A 164 11.87 -20.05 44.09
C ASP A 164 11.61 -20.74 45.43
N GLY A 165 12.31 -21.87 45.62
CA GLY A 165 12.54 -22.51 46.91
C GLY A 165 13.96 -22.23 47.39
#